data_AF-A0A0M5KCN5-F1
#
_entry.id   AF-A0A0M5KCN5-F1
#
_cell.length_a   1.000
_cell.length_b   1.000
_cell.length_c   1.000
_cell.angle_alpha   90.00
_cell.angle_beta   90.00
_cell.angle_gamma   90.00
#
_symmetry.space_group_name_H-M   'P 1'
#
loop_
_entity.id
_entity.type
_entity.pdbx_description
1 polymer ?
#
loop_
_entity_poly.entity_id
_entity_poly.type
_entity_poly.pdbx_seq_one_letter_code
_entity_poly.pdbx_strand_id
1 'polypeptide(L)'
;MYRDKRVWAEIGSRLVSSLSYYNDFKISEEEIFELIANGEYLLDDSEEIYGKNLINLLKIWEIIRTKIIETKDNFIKTAHHKWAFNWSDYREIYLLLDEKNENGNIFENEKFINEKSEEMTKFFENCLIEESSLESILEDILISYIYLAIHNSLGIITSIFMYLIINAMLLYKEFGPILATYRGEVTNIWDLVKRLTIQCRNLPIKSYITTPLFSVCLRRIIDLSENNKLFFESI
;
A
#
# COMPACT_ATOMS: atom_id res chain seq x y z
N MET A 1 -18.16 8.74 -0.22
CA MET A 1 -17.04 7.93 -0.71
C MET A 1 -17.30 6.41 -0.66
N TYR A 2 -17.38 5.79 0.53
CA TYR A 2 -17.27 4.31 0.71
C TYR A 2 -18.28 3.40 0.02
N ARG A 3 -19.46 3.91 -0.36
CA ARG A 3 -20.50 3.12 -1.04
C ARG A 3 -20.49 3.30 -2.55
N ASP A 4 -19.70 4.24 -3.06
CA ASP A 4 -19.66 4.51 -4.49
C ASP A 4 -18.62 3.60 -5.15
N LYS A 5 -19.11 2.66 -5.96
CA LYS A 5 -18.27 1.74 -6.74
C LYS A 5 -17.35 2.50 -7.70
N ARG A 6 -17.79 3.66 -8.20
CA ARG A 6 -17.02 4.48 -9.15
C ARG A 6 -15.78 5.06 -8.50
N VAL A 7 -15.90 5.59 -7.27
CA VAL A 7 -14.76 6.14 -6.54
C VAL A 7 -13.73 5.04 -6.24
N TRP A 8 -14.17 3.83 -5.91
CA TRP A 8 -13.26 2.70 -5.73
C TRP A 8 -12.61 2.25 -7.05
N ALA A 9 -13.33 2.27 -8.18
CA ALA A 9 -12.74 2.00 -9.48
C ALA A 9 -11.69 3.05 -9.86
N GLU A 10 -11.94 4.33 -9.56
CA GLU A 10 -11.00 5.43 -9.79
C GLU A 10 -9.72 5.28 -8.96
N ILE A 11 -9.85 5.05 -7.64
CA ILE A 11 -8.69 4.87 -6.77
C ILE A 11 -7.91 3.62 -7.19
N GLY A 12 -8.61 2.52 -7.44
CA GLY A 12 -8.00 1.24 -7.81
C GLY A 12 -7.26 1.32 -9.14
N SER A 13 -7.85 1.91 -10.16
CA SER A 13 -7.22 2.07 -11.47
C SER A 13 -5.95 2.90 -11.41
N ARG A 14 -5.98 4.03 -10.70
CA ARG A 14 -4.79 4.87 -10.48
C ARG A 14 -3.71 4.17 -9.67
N LEU A 15 -4.08 3.39 -8.65
CA LEU A 15 -3.12 2.61 -7.85
C LEU A 15 -2.48 1.48 -8.66
N VAL A 16 -3.26 0.73 -9.43
CA VAL A 16 -2.75 -0.37 -10.27
C VAL A 16 -1.93 0.18 -11.44
N SER A 17 -2.39 1.28 -12.04
CA SER A 17 -1.67 2.04 -13.07
C SER A 17 -0.32 2.55 -12.56
N SER A 18 -0.25 3.07 -11.33
CA SER A 18 1.03 3.51 -10.74
C SER A 18 2.02 2.36 -10.52
N LEU A 19 1.50 1.16 -10.27
CA LEU A 19 2.27 -0.07 -10.11
C LEU A 19 2.61 -0.77 -11.43
N SER A 20 1.93 -0.44 -12.53
CA SER A 20 2.22 -0.96 -13.88
C SER A 20 3.66 -0.74 -14.31
N TYR A 21 4.30 0.33 -13.78
CA TYR A 21 5.71 0.62 -13.95
C TYR A 21 6.63 -0.56 -13.61
N TYR A 22 6.24 -1.40 -12.65
CA TYR A 22 7.02 -2.53 -12.18
C TYR A 22 6.78 -3.81 -12.97
N ASN A 23 5.66 -3.89 -13.69
CA ASN A 23 5.13 -5.14 -14.23
C ASN A 23 4.93 -5.13 -15.75
N ASP A 24 5.42 -4.10 -16.45
CA ASP A 24 5.57 -4.03 -17.92
C ASP A 24 4.30 -4.31 -18.75
N PHE A 25 3.10 -4.14 -18.18
CA PHE A 25 1.85 -4.34 -18.93
C PHE A 25 1.40 -3.06 -19.66
N LYS A 26 0.90 -3.23 -20.89
CA LYS A 26 0.50 -2.15 -21.81
C LYS A 26 -1.01 -1.93 -21.79
N ILE A 27 -1.56 -1.59 -20.63
CA ILE A 27 -2.98 -1.23 -20.49
C ILE A 27 -3.08 0.19 -19.94
N SER A 28 -4.05 0.96 -20.44
CA SER A 28 -4.29 2.32 -19.97
C SER A 28 -5.04 2.34 -18.64
N GLU A 29 -4.93 3.44 -17.90
CA GLU A 29 -5.67 3.63 -16.64
C GLU A 29 -7.19 3.56 -16.84
N GLU A 30 -7.70 4.09 -17.96
CA GLU A 30 -9.12 4.04 -18.34
C GLU A 30 -9.59 2.60 -18.55
N GLU A 31 -8.79 1.77 -19.23
CA GLU A 31 -9.10 0.34 -19.38
C GLU A 31 -9.08 -0.38 -18.02
N ILE A 32 -8.13 -0.08 -17.13
CA ILE A 32 -8.11 -0.64 -15.77
C ILE A 32 -9.36 -0.21 -14.99
N PHE A 33 -9.78 1.04 -15.14
CA PHE A 33 -10.99 1.55 -14.51
C PHE A 33 -12.22 0.74 -14.94
N GLU A 34 -12.39 0.52 -16.25
CA GLU A 34 -13.51 -0.28 -16.79
C GLU A 34 -13.47 -1.73 -16.27
N LEU A 35 -12.29 -2.35 -16.23
CA LEU A 35 -12.12 -3.69 -15.67
C LEU A 35 -12.62 -3.77 -14.22
N ILE A 36 -12.26 -2.78 -13.39
CA ILE A 36 -12.67 -2.75 -11.98
C ILE A 36 -14.17 -2.44 -11.85
N ALA A 37 -14.67 -1.45 -12.59
CA ALA A 37 -16.05 -1.01 -12.54
C ALA A 37 -17.03 -2.10 -12.97
N ASN A 38 -16.66 -2.86 -14.00
CA ASN A 38 -17.48 -3.94 -14.58
C ASN A 38 -17.19 -5.32 -13.96
N GLY A 39 -16.11 -5.45 -13.18
CA GLY A 39 -15.72 -6.72 -12.55
C GLY A 39 -15.20 -7.76 -13.53
N GLU A 40 -14.72 -7.35 -14.71
CA GLU A 40 -14.26 -8.24 -15.78
C GLU A 40 -13.02 -9.05 -15.39
N TYR A 41 -12.22 -8.56 -14.45
CA TYR A 41 -11.05 -9.26 -13.92
C TYR A 41 -11.39 -10.49 -13.06
N LEU A 42 -12.68 -10.73 -12.77
CA LEU A 42 -13.17 -11.91 -12.07
C LEU A 42 -13.59 -13.04 -13.02
N LEU A 43 -13.54 -12.82 -14.33
CA LEU A 43 -13.88 -13.82 -15.34
C LEU A 43 -12.75 -14.85 -15.48
N ASP A 44 -13.13 -16.10 -15.79
CA ASP A 44 -12.20 -17.25 -15.84
C ASP A 44 -11.09 -17.10 -16.90
N ASP A 45 -11.33 -16.34 -17.97
CA ASP A 45 -10.41 -16.09 -19.08
C ASP A 45 -9.59 -14.79 -18.92
N SER A 46 -9.82 -14.03 -17.85
CA SER A 46 -9.19 -12.71 -17.66
C SER A 46 -7.66 -12.76 -17.59
N GLU A 47 -7.07 -13.82 -17.02
CA GLU A 47 -5.61 -13.99 -16.98
C GLU A 47 -5.00 -14.22 -18.38
N GLU A 48 -5.73 -14.87 -19.28
CA GLU A 48 -5.30 -15.11 -20.66
C GLU A 48 -5.36 -13.81 -21.48
N ILE A 49 -6.41 -13.01 -21.27
CA ILE A 49 -6.65 -11.77 -22.03
C ILE A 49 -5.72 -10.63 -21.56
N TYR A 50 -5.65 -10.41 -20.26
CA TYR A 50 -5.00 -9.22 -19.67
C TYR A 50 -3.63 -9.52 -19.05
N GLY A 51 -3.31 -10.80 -18.86
CA GLY A 51 -2.07 -11.25 -18.24
C GLY A 51 -2.18 -11.38 -16.73
N LYS A 52 -1.53 -12.42 -16.20
CA LYS A 52 -1.53 -12.79 -14.77
C LYS A 52 -1.17 -11.63 -13.84
N ASN A 53 -0.16 -10.82 -14.18
CA ASN A 53 0.35 -9.76 -13.31
C ASN A 53 -0.69 -8.66 -13.06
N LEU A 54 -1.40 -8.24 -14.11
CA LEU A 54 -2.47 -7.26 -13.97
C LEU A 54 -3.60 -7.84 -13.11
N ILE A 55 -4.03 -9.07 -13.40
CA ILE A 55 -5.10 -9.73 -12.65
C ILE A 55 -4.72 -9.91 -11.17
N ASN A 56 -3.47 -10.27 -10.88
CA ASN A 56 -2.98 -10.36 -9.49
C ASN A 56 -3.06 -9.01 -8.77
N LEU A 57 -2.67 -7.90 -9.42
CA LEU A 57 -2.81 -6.58 -8.82
C LEU A 57 -4.27 -6.18 -8.58
N LEU A 58 -5.18 -6.55 -9.49
CA LEU A 58 -6.62 -6.30 -9.32
C LEU A 58 -7.22 -7.14 -8.19
N LYS A 59 -6.79 -8.40 -8.03
CA LYS A 59 -7.12 -9.26 -6.88
C LYS A 59 -6.61 -8.65 -5.57
N ILE A 60 -5.37 -8.17 -5.53
CA ILE A 60 -4.80 -7.47 -4.36
C ILE A 60 -5.62 -6.22 -4.03
N TRP A 61 -5.98 -5.42 -5.03
CA TRP A 61 -6.81 -4.25 -4.84
C TRP A 61 -8.17 -4.59 -4.23
N GLU A 62 -8.79 -5.68 -4.69
CA GLU A 62 -10.07 -6.14 -4.17
C GLU A 62 -9.99 -6.61 -2.71
N ILE A 63 -8.90 -7.29 -2.34
CA ILE A 63 -8.59 -7.63 -0.94
C ILE A 63 -8.51 -6.34 -0.11
N ILE A 64 -7.72 -5.37 -0.55
CA ILE A 64 -7.53 -4.10 0.16
C ILE A 64 -8.86 -3.37 0.35
N ARG A 65 -9.63 -3.21 -0.73
CA ARG A 65 -10.94 -2.56 -0.73
C ARG A 65 -11.87 -3.20 0.27
N THR A 66 -11.97 -4.54 0.24
CA THR A 66 -12.84 -5.31 1.13
C THR A 66 -12.43 -5.13 2.59
N LYS A 67 -11.13 -5.19 2.89
CA LYS A 67 -10.62 -5.05 4.26
C LYS A 67 -10.77 -3.64 4.82
N ILE A 68 -10.66 -2.61 3.99
CA ILE A 68 -10.96 -1.23 4.43
C ILE A 68 -12.44 -1.10 4.82
N ILE A 69 -13.34 -1.67 4.01
CA ILE A 69 -14.79 -1.67 4.29
C ILE A 69 -15.08 -2.45 5.58
N GLU A 70 -14.53 -3.66 5.73
CA GLU A 70 -14.65 -4.47 6.94
C GLU A 70 -14.16 -3.72 8.18
N THR A 71 -13.03 -3.02 8.08
CA THR A 71 -12.47 -2.24 9.19
C THR A 71 -13.44 -1.13 9.61
N LYS A 72 -14.04 -0.41 8.65
CA LYS A 72 -15.03 0.65 8.94
C LYS A 72 -16.30 0.08 9.54
N ASP A 73 -16.80 -1.05 9.02
CA ASP A 73 -17.99 -1.71 9.55
C ASP A 73 -17.78 -2.24 10.97
N ASN A 74 -16.58 -2.77 11.26
CA ASN A 74 -16.20 -3.20 12.61
C ASN A 74 -16.18 -2.02 13.57
N PHE A 75 -15.63 -0.87 13.17
CA PHE A 75 -15.63 0.34 13.97
C PHE A 75 -17.05 0.82 14.30
N ILE A 76 -17.95 0.87 13.30
CA ILE A 76 -19.35 1.26 13.49
C ILE A 76 -20.07 0.33 14.49
N LYS A 77 -19.82 -0.98 14.39
CA LYS A 77 -20.51 -1.99 15.22
C LYS A 77 -19.97 -2.10 16.64
N THR A 78 -18.67 -1.91 16.83
CA THR A 78 -17.99 -2.23 18.10
C THR A 78 -17.40 -1.02 18.80
N ALA A 79 -17.33 0.14 18.15
CA ALA A 79 -16.57 1.32 18.59
C ALA A 79 -15.08 1.03 18.87
N HIS A 80 -14.53 -0.08 18.35
CA HIS A 80 -13.12 -0.43 18.45
C HIS A 80 -12.47 -0.27 17.07
N HIS A 81 -11.35 0.46 17.02
CA HIS A 81 -10.52 0.61 15.83
C HIS A 81 -9.68 -0.65 15.62
N LYS A 82 -10.33 -1.74 15.18
CA LYS A 82 -9.65 -3.00 14.87
C LYS A 82 -9.39 -3.10 13.38
N TRP A 83 -8.12 -3.20 12.99
CA TRP A 83 -7.72 -3.42 11.61
C TRP A 83 -8.21 -4.79 11.12
N ALA A 84 -8.93 -4.84 10.01
CA ALA A 84 -9.54 -6.09 9.54
C ALA A 84 -8.53 -7.03 8.88
N PHE A 85 -7.36 -6.54 8.47
CA PHE A 85 -6.33 -7.39 7.91
C PHE A 85 -5.77 -8.32 8.98
N ASN A 86 -5.73 -9.59 8.65
CA ASN A 86 -5.04 -10.61 9.41
C ASN A 86 -3.79 -11.09 8.66
N TRP A 87 -3.06 -12.01 9.28
CA TRP A 87 -1.85 -12.57 8.67
C TRP A 87 -2.10 -13.32 7.36
N SER A 88 -3.23 -14.03 7.21
CA SER A 88 -3.56 -14.70 5.95
C SER A 88 -3.78 -13.70 4.82
N ASP A 89 -4.38 -12.54 5.09
CA ASP A 89 -4.59 -11.48 4.09
C ASP A 89 -3.23 -10.92 3.60
N TYR A 90 -2.29 -10.65 4.52
CA TYR A 90 -0.94 -10.21 4.16
C TYR A 90 -0.17 -11.27 3.37
N ARG A 91 -0.28 -12.54 3.76
CA ARG A 91 0.33 -13.66 3.03
C ARG A 91 -0.24 -13.79 1.63
N GLU A 92 -1.55 -13.65 1.47
CA GLU A 92 -2.20 -13.72 0.16
C GLU A 92 -1.72 -12.59 -0.76
N ILE A 93 -1.70 -11.34 -0.26
CA ILE A 93 -1.16 -10.20 -1.01
C ILE A 93 0.30 -10.46 -1.41
N TYR A 94 1.10 -10.99 -0.49
CA TYR A 94 2.49 -11.32 -0.78
C TYR A 94 2.62 -12.36 -1.90
N LEU A 95 1.86 -13.45 -1.85
CA LEU A 95 1.92 -14.52 -2.85
C LEU A 95 1.44 -14.06 -4.23
N LEU A 96 0.46 -13.14 -4.28
CA LEU A 96 0.03 -12.52 -5.53
C LEU A 96 1.11 -11.60 -6.13
N LEU A 97 1.99 -11.03 -5.29
CA LEU A 97 3.15 -10.25 -5.74
C LEU A 97 4.37 -11.13 -6.10
N ASP A 98 4.56 -12.28 -5.44
CA ASP A 98 5.69 -13.20 -5.67
C ASP A 98 5.38 -14.26 -6.73
N GLU A 99 5.20 -13.82 -7.97
CA GLU A 99 4.77 -14.70 -9.07
C GLU A 99 5.74 -15.84 -9.39
N LYS A 100 7.03 -15.60 -9.14
CA LYS A 100 8.10 -16.57 -9.38
C LYS A 100 8.34 -17.47 -8.18
N ASN A 101 7.62 -17.26 -7.08
CA ASN A 101 7.80 -17.95 -5.81
C ASN A 101 9.27 -17.92 -5.36
N GLU A 102 9.99 -16.82 -5.67
CA GLU A 102 11.42 -16.69 -5.38
C GLU A 102 11.68 -16.67 -3.87
N ASN A 103 10.64 -16.39 -3.09
CA ASN A 103 10.68 -16.25 -1.64
C ASN A 103 9.56 -17.04 -0.94
N GLY A 104 9.01 -18.09 -1.56
CA GLY A 104 7.91 -18.90 -1.01
C GLY A 104 8.10 -19.37 0.43
N ASN A 105 9.36 -19.50 0.86
CA ASN A 105 9.75 -19.96 2.19
C ASN A 105 9.74 -18.86 3.27
N ILE A 106 9.55 -17.58 2.93
CA ILE A 106 9.44 -16.47 3.92
C ILE A 106 8.25 -16.72 4.86
N PHE A 107 7.22 -17.44 4.39
CA PHE A 107 6.02 -17.78 5.14
C PHE A 107 5.97 -19.23 5.68
N GLU A 108 7.08 -19.99 5.61
CA GLU A 108 7.11 -21.39 6.04
C GLU A 108 7.64 -21.61 7.47
N ASN A 109 8.31 -20.62 8.07
CA ASN A 109 8.85 -20.74 9.44
C ASN A 109 7.88 -20.14 10.47
N GLU A 110 6.83 -20.89 10.83
CA GLU A 110 5.69 -20.45 11.66
C GLU A 110 6.08 -19.66 12.93
N LYS A 111 7.18 -20.03 13.58
CA LYS A 111 7.59 -19.40 14.85
C LYS A 111 8.15 -17.98 14.65
N PHE A 112 8.96 -17.77 13.61
CA PHE A 112 9.53 -16.46 13.27
C PHE A 112 8.47 -15.52 12.69
N ILE A 113 7.49 -16.11 12.01
CA ILE A 113 6.35 -15.45 11.41
C ILE A 113 5.41 -14.88 12.47
N ASN A 114 5.04 -15.65 13.49
CA ASN A 114 4.07 -15.19 14.48
C ASN A 114 4.54 -13.96 15.28
N GLU A 115 5.82 -13.88 15.65
CA GLU A 115 6.35 -12.74 16.41
C GLU A 115 6.43 -11.45 15.55
N LYS A 116 7.00 -11.53 14.34
CA LYS A 116 7.14 -10.36 13.45
C LYS A 116 5.83 -9.92 12.80
N SER A 117 4.93 -10.85 12.49
CA SER A 117 3.60 -10.54 11.96
C SER A 117 2.72 -9.86 12.99
N GLU A 118 2.77 -10.29 14.25
CA GLU A 118 2.10 -9.61 15.34
C GLU A 118 2.67 -8.22 15.57
N GLU A 119 3.99 -8.03 15.53
CA GLU A 119 4.59 -6.69 15.65
C GLU A 119 4.16 -5.77 14.51
N MET A 120 4.17 -6.25 13.26
CA MET A 120 3.74 -5.47 12.10
C MET A 120 2.24 -5.13 12.16
N THR A 121 1.40 -6.10 12.53
CA THR A 121 -0.05 -5.89 12.66
C THR A 121 -0.35 -4.93 13.81
N LYS A 122 0.27 -5.10 14.98
CA LYS A 122 0.15 -4.19 16.11
C LYS A 122 0.65 -2.79 15.77
N PHE A 123 1.75 -2.67 15.03
CA PHE A 123 2.23 -1.38 14.55
C PHE A 123 1.18 -0.69 13.68
N PHE A 124 0.63 -1.38 12.68
CA PHE A 124 -0.42 -0.80 11.84
C PHE A 124 -1.66 -0.45 12.66
N GLU A 125 -2.13 -1.34 13.55
CA GLU A 125 -3.24 -1.06 14.45
C GLU A 125 -2.99 0.19 15.31
N ASN A 126 -1.79 0.35 15.88
CA ASN A 126 -1.46 1.53 16.68
C ASN A 126 -1.54 2.83 15.86
N CYS A 127 -0.97 2.85 14.65
CA CYS A 127 -1.11 3.99 13.73
C CYS A 127 -2.58 4.26 13.35
N LEU A 128 -3.42 3.21 13.34
CA LEU A 128 -4.83 3.32 12.99
C LEU A 128 -5.73 3.77 14.15
N ILE A 129 -5.35 3.49 15.40
CA ILE A 129 -6.13 3.80 16.61
C ILE A 129 -5.94 5.26 17.04
N GLU A 130 -4.74 5.82 16.94
CA GLU A 130 -4.48 7.17 17.43
C GLU A 130 -5.17 8.24 16.56
N GLU A 131 -5.88 9.20 17.17
CA GLU A 131 -6.29 10.44 16.50
C GLU A 131 -5.02 11.23 16.15
N SER A 132 -4.51 10.97 14.96
CA SER A 132 -3.23 11.45 14.48
C SER A 132 -3.44 12.27 13.21
N SER A 133 -2.68 13.35 13.09
CA SER A 133 -2.67 14.16 11.87
C SER A 133 -2.09 13.34 10.71
N LEU A 134 -2.39 13.76 9.48
CA LEU A 134 -1.79 13.17 8.28
C LEU A 134 -0.26 13.15 8.38
N GLU A 135 0.33 14.26 8.82
CA GLU A 135 1.78 14.38 9.00
C GLU A 135 2.34 13.36 9.99
N SER A 136 1.70 13.20 11.16
CA SER A 136 2.13 12.23 12.18
C SER A 136 2.08 10.80 11.65
N ILE A 137 0.98 10.42 10.98
CA ILE A 137 0.84 9.07 10.39
C ILE A 137 1.89 8.83 9.32
N LEU A 138 2.11 9.81 8.43
CA LEU A 138 3.09 9.68 7.36
C LEU A 138 4.53 9.65 7.88
N GLU A 139 4.82 10.31 8.99
CA GLU A 139 6.11 10.22 9.69
C GLU A 139 6.35 8.78 10.19
N ASP A 140 5.42 8.21 10.95
CA ASP A 140 5.51 6.85 11.50
C ASP A 140 5.63 5.78 10.39
N ILE A 141 4.83 5.96 9.33
CA ILE A 141 4.85 5.12 8.15
C ILE A 141 6.22 5.20 7.45
N LEU A 142 6.77 6.40 7.27
CA LEU A 142 8.06 6.57 6.60
C LEU A 142 9.21 5.97 7.42
N ILE A 143 9.20 6.13 8.74
CA ILE A 143 10.16 5.49 9.65
C ILE A 143 10.11 3.97 9.48
N SER A 144 8.91 3.41 9.49
CA SER A 144 8.69 1.96 9.42
C SER A 144 9.05 1.39 8.05
N TYR A 145 8.71 2.12 6.99
CA TYR A 145 9.15 1.80 5.64
C TYR A 145 10.68 1.72 5.56
N ILE A 146 11.39 2.74 6.07
CA ILE A 146 12.86 2.78 6.03
C ILE A 146 13.46 1.61 6.80
N TYR A 147 12.92 1.31 7.99
CA TYR A 147 13.34 0.17 8.78
C TYR A 147 13.19 -1.14 8.00
N LEU A 148 12.03 -1.39 7.41
CA LEU A 148 11.77 -2.60 6.63
C LEU A 148 12.62 -2.68 5.36
N ALA A 149 12.87 -1.55 4.71
CA ALA A 149 13.74 -1.47 3.54
C ALA A 149 15.21 -1.74 3.87
N ILE A 150 15.71 -1.32 5.04
CA ILE A 150 17.06 -1.63 5.51
C ILE A 150 17.21 -3.12 5.80
N HIS A 151 16.22 -3.73 6.44
CA HIS A 151 16.24 -5.13 6.85
C HIS A 151 15.82 -6.11 5.74
N ASN A 152 15.29 -5.59 4.62
CA ASN A 152 14.84 -6.37 3.46
C ASN A 152 13.90 -7.52 3.84
N SER A 153 12.98 -7.26 4.78
CA SER A 153 12.21 -8.29 5.47
C SER A 153 11.34 -9.18 4.56
N LEU A 154 10.94 -8.69 3.39
CA LEU A 154 10.11 -9.41 2.41
C LEU A 154 10.82 -9.55 1.04
N GLY A 155 12.13 -9.34 0.99
CA GLY A 155 12.90 -9.34 -0.25
C GLY A 155 12.55 -8.18 -1.19
N ILE A 156 12.66 -8.44 -2.50
CA ILE A 156 12.44 -7.44 -3.57
C ILE A 156 11.02 -6.84 -3.58
N ILE A 157 10.06 -7.54 -2.98
CA ILE A 157 8.64 -7.17 -2.96
C ILE A 157 8.32 -6.20 -1.82
N THR A 158 9.20 -6.08 -0.81
CA THR A 158 9.01 -5.23 0.40
C THR A 158 8.43 -3.86 0.06
N SER A 159 9.02 -3.21 -0.93
CA SER A 159 8.66 -1.88 -1.40
C SER A 159 7.22 -1.79 -1.92
N ILE A 160 6.81 -2.69 -2.81
CA ILE A 160 5.46 -2.71 -3.40
C ILE A 160 4.43 -3.11 -2.36
N PHE A 161 4.74 -4.12 -1.54
CA PHE A 161 3.89 -4.55 -0.44
C PHE A 161 3.60 -3.40 0.52
N MET A 162 4.64 -2.70 1.00
CA MET A 162 4.45 -1.56 1.90
C MET A 162 3.67 -0.43 1.24
N TYR A 163 3.93 -0.13 -0.04
CA TYR A 163 3.17 0.89 -0.76
C TYR A 163 1.66 0.60 -0.78
N LEU A 164 1.28 -0.66 -1.01
CA LEU A 164 -0.12 -1.10 -0.98
C LEU A 164 -0.76 -0.95 0.40
N ILE A 165 -0.08 -1.44 1.46
CA ILE A 165 -0.61 -1.39 2.83
C ILE A 165 -0.71 0.05 3.35
N ILE A 166 0.28 0.91 3.04
CA ILE A 166 0.27 2.33 3.40
C ILE A 166 -0.95 3.04 2.80
N ASN A 167 -1.20 2.82 1.50
CA ASN A 167 -2.37 3.40 0.85
C ASN A 167 -3.68 2.88 1.45
N ALA A 168 -3.73 1.60 1.85
CA ALA A 168 -4.90 1.07 2.56
C ALA A 168 -5.17 1.79 3.89
N MET A 169 -4.13 2.05 4.68
CA MET A 169 -4.24 2.79 5.95
C MET A 169 -4.70 4.24 5.75
N LEU A 170 -4.15 4.93 4.75
CA LEU A 170 -4.53 6.31 4.42
C LEU A 170 -5.99 6.40 3.99
N LEU A 171 -6.42 5.50 3.11
CA LEU A 171 -7.80 5.42 2.66
C LEU A 171 -8.76 5.13 3.82
N TYR A 172 -8.41 4.23 4.74
CA TYR A 172 -9.20 3.99 5.93
C TYR A 172 -9.38 5.26 6.79
N LYS A 173 -8.28 6.00 7.01
CA LYS A 173 -8.22 7.26 7.76
C LYS A 173 -8.82 8.47 7.04
N GLU A 174 -9.39 8.30 5.84
CA GLU A 174 -9.95 9.41 5.06
C GLU A 174 -8.90 10.45 4.64
N PHE A 175 -7.66 10.00 4.46
CA PHE A 175 -6.61 10.74 3.79
C PHE A 175 -6.54 10.36 2.31
N GLY A 176 -5.91 11.22 1.52
CA GLY A 176 -5.67 10.90 0.13
C GLY A 176 -4.59 9.82 0.00
N PRO A 177 -4.74 8.88 -0.93
CA PRO A 177 -3.69 7.91 -1.22
C PRO A 177 -2.47 8.62 -1.83
N ILE A 178 -1.28 8.04 -1.63
CA ILE A 178 -0.02 8.51 -2.23
C ILE A 178 0.03 7.97 -3.67
N LEU A 179 -0.71 8.62 -4.56
CA LEU A 179 -0.75 8.29 -5.98
C LEU A 179 0.05 9.34 -6.74
N ALA A 180 1.00 8.89 -7.55
CA ALA A 180 1.70 9.79 -8.46
C ALA A 180 0.75 10.26 -9.56
N THR A 181 0.91 11.52 -9.95
CA THR A 181 0.21 12.19 -11.05
C THR A 181 0.77 11.82 -12.41
N TYR A 182 2.04 11.40 -12.49
CA TYR A 182 2.67 10.91 -13.71
C TYR A 182 3.82 9.95 -13.39
N ARG A 183 4.23 9.17 -14.39
CA ARG A 183 5.25 8.11 -14.26
C ARG A 183 6.60 8.61 -13.70
N GLY A 184 7.04 9.80 -14.10
CA GLY A 184 8.29 10.40 -13.60
C GLY A 184 8.25 10.72 -12.10
N GLU A 185 7.07 11.03 -11.57
CA GLU A 185 6.91 11.34 -10.14
C GLU A 185 7.08 10.10 -9.26
N VAL A 186 6.57 8.94 -9.69
CA VAL A 186 6.82 7.63 -9.05
C VAL A 186 8.32 7.44 -8.89
N THR A 187 9.06 7.51 -10.00
CA THR A 187 10.52 7.28 -10.03
C THR A 187 11.27 8.23 -9.09
N ASN A 188 10.87 9.51 -9.05
CA ASN A 188 11.48 10.51 -8.18
C ASN A 188 11.26 10.22 -6.68
N ILE A 189 10.05 9.78 -6.29
CA ILE A 189 9.76 9.40 -4.90
C ILE A 189 10.61 8.19 -4.51
N TRP A 190 10.69 7.20 -5.38
CA TRP A 190 11.48 5.99 -5.14
C TRP A 190 12.96 6.28 -4.97
N ASP A 191 13.54 7.15 -5.80
CA ASP A 191 14.93 7.57 -5.66
C ASP A 191 15.17 8.31 -4.33
N LEU A 192 14.28 9.24 -3.97
CA LEU A 192 14.32 9.96 -2.70
C LEU A 192 14.31 9.00 -1.50
N VAL A 193 13.37 8.07 -1.48
CA VAL A 193 13.21 7.08 -0.42
C VAL A 193 14.41 6.13 -0.36
N LYS A 194 14.95 5.70 -1.50
CA LYS A 194 16.15 4.86 -1.58
C LYS A 194 17.37 5.59 -0.99
N ARG A 195 17.55 6.87 -1.33
CA ARG A 195 18.64 7.70 -0.80
C ARG A 195 18.50 7.94 0.70
N LEU A 196 17.28 8.18 1.18
CA LEU A 196 16.97 8.28 2.60
C LEU A 196 17.29 6.97 3.34
N THR A 197 16.89 5.83 2.77
CA THR A 197 17.20 4.49 3.32
C THR A 197 18.71 4.28 3.45
N ILE A 198 19.50 4.75 2.48
CA ILE A 198 20.98 4.69 2.54
C ILE A 198 21.53 5.55 3.69
N GLN A 199 20.99 6.75 3.92
CA GLN A 199 21.40 7.62 5.03
C GLN A 199 21.07 7.00 6.40
N CYS A 200 19.96 6.28 6.50
CA CYS A 200 19.48 5.70 7.75
C CYS A 200 20.13 4.35 8.12
N ARG A 201 20.79 3.66 7.19
CA ARG A 201 21.28 2.27 7.35
C ARG A 201 22.11 2.02 8.63
N ASN A 202 22.88 2.99 9.08
CA ASN A 202 23.76 2.88 10.26
C ASN A 202 23.29 3.74 11.45
N LEU A 203 22.07 4.27 11.39
CA LEU A 203 21.50 5.10 12.45
C LEU A 203 20.54 4.26 13.30
N PRO A 204 20.38 4.59 14.60
CA PRO A 204 19.26 4.06 15.37
C PRO A 204 17.95 4.64 14.84
N ILE A 205 16.84 3.88 14.90
CA ILE A 205 15.52 4.26 14.38
C ILE A 205 15.10 5.67 14.82
N LYS A 206 15.30 5.99 16.11
CA LYS A 206 15.01 7.32 16.70
C LYS A 206 15.75 8.50 16.05
N SER A 207 16.77 8.24 15.23
CA SER A 207 17.57 9.25 14.54
C SER A 207 17.23 9.37 13.06
N TYR A 208 16.30 8.56 12.51
CA TYR A 208 15.90 8.65 11.10
C TYR A 208 15.34 10.03 10.77
N ILE A 209 14.51 10.59 11.66
CA ILE A 209 13.89 11.92 11.52
C ILE A 209 14.91 13.06 11.43
N THR A 210 16.12 12.85 11.94
CA THR A 210 17.18 13.88 11.93
C THR A 210 17.98 13.93 10.63
N THR A 211 17.72 12.99 9.71
CA THR A 211 18.43 12.97 8.43
C THR A 211 17.93 14.09 7.50
N PRO A 212 18.82 14.75 6.74
CA PRO A 212 18.41 15.87 5.89
C PRO A 212 17.35 15.53 4.83
N LEU A 213 17.32 14.27 4.36
CA LEU A 213 16.34 13.83 3.37
C LEU A 213 14.98 13.45 3.98
N PHE A 214 14.88 13.28 5.29
CA PHE A 214 13.65 12.82 5.92
C PHE A 214 12.50 13.82 5.72
N SER A 215 12.72 15.08 6.09
CA SER A 215 11.71 16.14 5.94
C SER A 215 11.33 16.39 4.48
N VAL A 216 12.28 16.25 3.55
CA VAL A 216 12.02 16.37 2.11
C VAL A 216 11.13 15.23 1.62
N CYS A 217 11.42 14.00 2.02
CA CYS A 217 10.58 12.84 1.68
C CYS A 217 9.19 12.96 2.30
N LEU A 218 9.11 13.29 3.59
CA LEU A 218 7.86 13.46 4.33
C LEU A 218 6.98 14.54 3.69
N ARG A 219 7.54 15.72 3.40
CA ARG A 219 6.78 16.79 2.74
C ARG A 219 6.24 16.34 1.39
N ARG A 220 7.06 15.62 0.61
CA ARG A 220 6.64 15.14 -0.71
C ARG A 220 5.47 14.16 -0.64
N ILE A 221 5.46 13.24 0.32
CA ILE A 221 4.35 12.28 0.48
C ILE A 221 3.11 12.96 1.07
N ILE A 222 3.26 13.98 1.92
CA ILE A 222 2.15 14.82 2.40
C ILE A 222 1.49 15.53 1.22
N ASP A 223 2.27 16.25 0.40
CA ASP A 223 1.74 17.00 -0.75
C ASP A 223 0.94 16.08 -1.69
N LEU A 224 1.40 14.84 -1.91
CA LEU A 224 0.69 13.86 -2.74
C LEU A 224 -0.63 13.42 -2.10
N SER A 225 -0.62 13.12 -0.80
CA SER A 225 -1.84 12.75 -0.07
C SER A 225 -2.86 13.89 -0.09
N GLU A 226 -2.46 15.12 0.20
CA GLU A 226 -3.35 16.29 0.19
C GLU A 226 -3.95 16.54 -1.20
N ASN A 227 -3.12 16.52 -2.26
CA ASN A 227 -3.58 16.73 -3.62
C ASN A 227 -4.57 15.64 -4.08
N ASN A 228 -4.28 14.38 -3.76
CA ASN A 228 -5.19 13.28 -4.11
C ASN A 228 -6.48 13.33 -3.29
N LYS A 229 -6.43 13.75 -2.02
CA LYS A 229 -7.64 13.95 -1.21
C LYS A 229 -8.57 14.96 -1.87
N LEU A 230 -8.05 16.12 -2.25
CA LEU A 230 -8.83 17.17 -2.93
C LEU A 230 -9.43 16.68 -4.25
N PHE A 231 -8.68 15.90 -5.03
CA PHE A 231 -9.17 15.31 -6.27
C PHE A 231 -10.36 14.39 -6.01
N PHE A 232 -10.26 13.44 -5.07
CA PHE A 232 -11.33 12.49 -4.79
C PHE A 232 -12.55 13.12 -4.09
N GLU A 233 -12.38 14.25 -3.41
CA GLU A 233 -13.51 15.04 -2.88
C GLU A 233 -14.25 15.83 -3.97
N SER A 234 -13.65 15.99 -5.16
CA SER A 234 -14.24 16.73 -6.29
C SER A 234 -15.03 15.88 -7.29
N ILE A 235 -14.93 14.54 -7.17
CA ILE A 235 -15.63 13.54 -8.01
C ILE A 235 -16.90 13.08 -7.29
#